data_AF-A0A7K9UMM4-F1
#
_entry.id   AF-A0A7K9UMM4-F1
#
_cell.length_a   1.000
_cell.length_b   1.000
_cell.length_c   1.000
_cell.angle_alpha   90.00
_cell.angle_beta   90.00
_cell.angle_gamma   90.00
#
_symmetry.space_group_name_H-M   'P 1'
#
loop_
_entity.id
_entity.type
_entity.pdbx_description
1 polymer ?
#
loop_
_entity_poly.entity_id
_entity_poly.type
_entity_poly.pdbx_seq_one_letter_code
_entity_poly.pdbx_strand_id
1 'polypeptide(L)'
;ASNSPKSSLPVPMGPPVYVDLAYIPNHCSGKNTDPEFFKRVRASYYVVSGNDAANGEPSRAVLDALLEGKSQWGENLQVTLIPTHDTEVTREWYQQTHEKQQELNIMVLASSSTVVMQDESFPACKIEF
;
A
#
# COMPACT_ATOMS: atom_id res chain seq x y z
N ALA A 1 17.93 0.23 31.94
CA ALA A 1 17.41 -0.96 31.23
C ALA A 1 18.23 -1.13 29.96
N SER A 2 18.80 -2.33 29.76
CA SER A 2 19.76 -2.66 28.70
C SER A 2 19.11 -2.50 27.31
N ASN A 3 19.78 -1.77 26.41
CA ASN A 3 19.42 -1.69 25.00
C ASN A 3 20.24 -2.76 24.27
N SER A 4 19.66 -3.93 24.08
CA SER A 4 20.30 -5.03 23.33
C SER A 4 20.03 -4.83 21.84
N PRO A 5 21.05 -4.81 20.96
CA PRO A 5 20.82 -4.82 19.53
C PRO A 5 20.20 -6.17 19.16
N LYS A 6 18.99 -6.17 18.57
CA LYS A 6 18.41 -7.39 17.99
C LYS A 6 19.36 -7.87 16.89
N SER A 7 20.11 -8.94 17.15
CA SER A 7 20.86 -9.64 16.11
C SER A 7 19.85 -10.28 15.16
N SER A 8 19.65 -9.67 13.99
CA SER A 8 18.94 -10.31 12.89
C SER A 8 19.83 -11.40 12.32
N LEU A 9 19.73 -12.60 12.89
CA LEU A 9 20.15 -13.79 12.17
C LEU A 9 19.38 -13.83 10.84
N PRO A 10 20.04 -14.06 9.70
CA PRO A 10 19.35 -14.15 8.43
C PRO A 10 18.42 -15.37 8.49
N VAL A 11 17.12 -15.13 8.63
CA VAL A 11 16.10 -16.16 8.50
C VAL A 11 16.27 -16.76 7.09
N PRO A 12 16.41 -18.09 6.95
CA PRO A 12 16.53 -18.72 5.64
C PRO A 12 15.42 -18.20 4.71
N MET A 13 15.80 -17.71 3.53
CA MET A 13 14.85 -17.18 2.56
C MET A 13 14.07 -18.35 1.95
N GLY A 14 13.02 -18.79 2.62
CA GLY A 14 12.02 -19.67 2.03
C GLY A 14 11.33 -18.99 0.84
N PRO A 15 10.66 -19.77 -0.03
CA PRO A 15 9.90 -19.20 -1.13
C PRO A 15 8.83 -18.21 -0.60
N PRO A 16 8.49 -17.18 -1.39
CA PRO A 16 7.42 -16.26 -1.02
C PRO A 16 6.08 -16.99 -0.88
N VAL A 17 5.26 -16.51 0.06
CA VAL A 17 3.88 -16.94 0.25
C VAL A 17 2.99 -16.10 -0.65
N TYR A 18 2.18 -16.78 -1.45
CA TYR A 18 1.21 -16.14 -2.33
C TYR A 18 -0.19 -16.23 -1.72
N VAL A 19 -0.90 -15.11 -1.74
CA VAL A 19 -2.29 -15.02 -1.28
C VAL A 19 -3.08 -14.15 -2.25
N ASP A 20 -4.40 -14.30 -2.29
CA ASP A 20 -5.20 -13.40 -3.10
C ASP A 20 -5.27 -12.01 -2.44
N LEU A 21 -5.55 -11.96 -1.14
CA LEU A 21 -5.77 -10.71 -0.42
C LEU A 21 -4.99 -10.68 0.91
N ALA A 22 -4.34 -9.56 1.19
CA ALA A 22 -3.65 -9.30 2.45
C ALA A 22 -4.01 -7.91 2.99
N TYR A 23 -4.33 -7.85 4.28
CA TYR A 23 -4.36 -6.58 5.01
C TYR A 23 -2.94 -6.18 5.37
N ILE A 24 -2.58 -4.91 5.14
CA ILE A 24 -1.30 -4.39 5.61
C ILE A 24 -1.35 -4.34 7.15
N PRO A 25 -0.39 -4.97 7.86
CA PRO A 25 -0.41 -5.03 9.31
C PRO A 25 -0.47 -3.65 9.97
N ASN A 26 -1.11 -3.60 11.14
CA ASN A 26 -1.14 -2.44 12.01
C ASN A 26 -1.52 -1.14 11.28
N HIS A 27 -2.61 -1.19 10.50
CA HIS A 27 -3.18 0.00 9.84
C HIS A 27 -2.21 0.70 8.87
N CYS A 28 -1.29 -0.05 8.26
CA CYS A 28 -0.25 0.54 7.40
C CYS A 28 0.68 1.51 8.16
N SER A 29 0.86 1.29 9.47
CA SER A 29 1.84 2.02 10.29
C SER A 29 3.27 1.60 9.95
N GLY A 30 4.20 2.55 9.97
CA GLY A 30 5.63 2.32 9.71
C GLY A 30 6.37 1.50 10.77
N LYS A 31 5.70 1.02 11.82
CA LYS A 31 6.33 0.28 12.93
C LYS A 31 6.67 -1.17 12.59
N ASN A 32 5.90 -1.81 11.69
CA ASN A 32 5.91 -3.27 11.53
C ASN A 32 6.02 -3.75 10.07
N THR A 33 6.01 -2.84 9.09
CA THR A 33 6.00 -3.19 7.67
C THR A 33 7.15 -2.51 6.95
N ASP A 34 7.98 -3.31 6.29
CA ASP A 34 9.16 -2.91 5.53
C ASP A 34 9.13 -3.60 4.15
N PRO A 35 10.12 -3.35 3.27
CA PRO A 35 10.15 -3.99 1.95
C PRO A 35 10.23 -5.52 2.00
N GLU A 36 10.79 -6.11 3.08
CA GLU A 36 10.90 -7.57 3.22
C GLU A 36 9.54 -8.23 3.36
N PHE A 37 8.58 -7.57 4.02
CA PHE A 37 7.19 -8.03 4.07
C PHE A 37 6.64 -8.27 2.66
N PHE A 38 6.78 -7.30 1.76
CA PHE A 38 6.26 -7.37 0.39
C PHE A 38 7.07 -8.30 -0.52
N LYS A 39 8.32 -8.63 -0.17
CA LYS A 39 9.08 -9.68 -0.89
C LYS A 39 8.60 -11.07 -0.52
N ARG A 40 8.21 -11.27 0.75
CA ARG A 40 7.85 -12.56 1.35
C ARG A 40 6.37 -12.88 1.23
N VAL A 41 5.49 -11.92 1.43
CA VAL A 41 4.06 -12.03 1.23
C VAL A 41 3.75 -11.33 -0.08
N ARG A 42 3.25 -12.08 -1.06
CA ARG A 42 2.88 -11.56 -2.38
C ARG A 42 1.38 -11.71 -2.56
N ALA A 43 0.67 -10.59 -2.49
CA ALA A 43 -0.77 -10.56 -2.67
C ALA A 43 -1.18 -9.90 -4.00
N SER A 44 -2.25 -10.41 -4.60
CA SER A 44 -2.94 -9.72 -5.72
C SER A 44 -3.65 -8.46 -5.23
N TYR A 45 -4.13 -8.46 -3.98
CA TYR A 45 -4.83 -7.34 -3.35
C TYR A 45 -4.21 -6.99 -2.00
N TYR A 46 -3.77 -5.73 -1.82
CA TYR A 46 -3.36 -5.20 -0.53
C TYR A 46 -4.38 -4.18 -0.01
N VAL A 47 -4.88 -4.39 1.20
CA VAL A 47 -5.81 -3.46 1.85
C VAL A 47 -5.07 -2.51 2.78
N VAL A 48 -5.21 -1.21 2.55
CA VAL A 48 -4.65 -0.13 3.39
C VAL A 48 -5.74 0.38 4.32
N SER A 49 -5.61 0.06 5.62
CA SER A 49 -6.63 0.34 6.64
C SER A 49 -6.31 1.50 7.59
N GLY A 50 -5.32 2.34 7.26
CA GLY A 50 -4.93 3.50 8.07
C GLY A 50 -5.81 4.72 7.82
N ASN A 51 -6.21 5.40 8.89
CA ASN A 51 -6.97 6.65 8.85
C ASN A 51 -6.63 7.63 9.98
N ASP A 52 -5.63 7.31 10.80
CA ASP A 52 -5.24 8.10 11.96
C ASP A 52 -3.96 8.88 11.68
N ALA A 53 -4.13 10.12 11.21
CA ALA A 53 -3.00 11.02 10.94
C ALA A 53 -2.18 11.34 12.21
N ALA A 54 -2.79 11.37 13.40
CA ALA A 54 -2.07 11.65 14.64
C ALA A 54 -1.11 10.52 15.02
N ASN A 55 -1.43 9.28 14.61
CA ASN A 55 -0.58 8.10 14.76
C ASN A 55 0.27 7.78 13.51
N GLY A 56 0.21 8.62 12.47
CA GLY A 56 0.99 8.47 11.24
C GLY A 56 0.47 7.35 10.32
N GLU A 57 -0.84 7.16 10.28
CA GLU A 57 -1.51 6.09 9.53
C GLU A 57 -2.43 6.68 8.43
N PRO A 58 -2.30 6.22 7.17
CA PRO A 58 -1.31 5.28 6.67
C PRO A 58 0.07 5.92 6.55
N SER A 59 1.12 5.12 6.70
CA SER A 59 2.50 5.59 6.60
C SER A 59 2.98 5.58 5.17
N ARG A 60 3.49 6.74 4.71
CA ARG A 60 4.17 6.89 3.42
C ARG A 60 5.30 5.86 3.24
N ALA A 61 6.09 5.61 4.28
CA ALA A 61 7.20 4.68 4.23
C ALA A 61 6.75 3.24 3.88
N VAL A 62 5.56 2.83 4.34
CA VAL A 62 5.00 1.51 4.03
C VAL A 62 4.54 1.43 2.58
N LEU A 63 3.96 2.51 2.05
CA LEU A 63 3.57 2.60 0.64
C LEU A 63 4.81 2.58 -0.27
N ASP A 64 5.88 3.26 0.10
CA ASP A 64 7.16 3.20 -0.63
C ASP A 64 7.79 1.81 -0.54
N ALA A 65 7.69 1.15 0.62
CA ALA A 65 8.15 -0.22 0.81
C ALA A 65 7.40 -1.23 -0.08
N LEU A 66 6.12 -0.99 -0.41
CA LEU A 66 5.39 -1.79 -1.40
C LEU A 66 6.03 -1.68 -2.79
N LEU A 67 6.38 -0.47 -3.23
CA LEU A 67 7.05 -0.27 -4.53
C LEU A 67 8.41 -0.97 -4.57
N GLU A 68 9.19 -0.84 -3.50
CA GLU A 68 10.51 -1.48 -3.40
C GLU A 68 10.43 -3.01 -3.32
N GLY A 69 9.47 -3.54 -2.55
CA GLY A 69 9.26 -4.98 -2.47
C GLY A 69 8.79 -5.56 -3.79
N LYS A 70 7.81 -4.91 -4.44
CA LYS A 70 7.26 -5.36 -5.74
C LYS A 70 8.30 -5.33 -6.85
N SER A 71 9.22 -4.37 -6.86
CA SER A 71 10.28 -4.29 -7.88
C SER A 71 11.23 -5.49 -7.85
N GLN A 72 11.24 -6.28 -6.77
CA GLN A 72 12.10 -7.46 -6.61
C GLN A 72 11.37 -8.79 -6.90
N TRP A 73 10.13 -8.75 -7.39
CA TRP A 73 9.37 -9.99 -7.62
C TRP A 73 9.87 -10.80 -8.81
N GLY A 74 10.54 -10.16 -9.77
CA GLY A 74 11.00 -10.79 -11.02
C GLY A 74 9.87 -11.11 -12.01
N GLU A 75 8.62 -10.97 -11.60
CA GLU A 75 7.42 -11.25 -12.39
C GLU A 75 6.52 -10.02 -12.45
N ASN A 76 5.92 -9.77 -13.63
CA ASN A 76 5.03 -8.64 -13.83
C ASN A 76 3.57 -8.92 -13.42
N LEU A 77 3.39 -9.51 -12.24
CA LEU A 77 2.06 -9.74 -11.66
C LEU A 77 1.39 -8.42 -11.32
N GLN A 78 0.09 -8.32 -11.59
CA GLN A 78 -0.70 -7.16 -11.19
C GLN A 78 -0.93 -7.18 -9.68
N VAL A 79 -0.79 -6.01 -9.06
CA VAL A 79 -1.13 -5.79 -7.65
C VAL A 79 -2.16 -4.67 -7.59
N THR A 80 -3.23 -4.88 -6.83
CA THR A 80 -4.27 -3.88 -6.59
C THR A 80 -4.21 -3.40 -5.14
N LEU A 81 -3.99 -2.10 -4.94
CA LEU A 81 -4.03 -1.45 -3.65
C LEU A 81 -5.45 -0.92 -3.39
N ILE A 82 -6.03 -1.32 -2.26
CA ILE A 82 -7.38 -0.98 -1.84
C ILE A 82 -7.28 -0.08 -0.59
N PRO A 83 -7.23 1.25 -0.74
CA PRO A 83 -7.38 2.16 0.38
C PRO A 83 -8.82 2.13 0.90
N THR A 84 -8.96 1.85 2.20
CA THR A 84 -10.27 1.88 2.88
C THR A 84 -10.74 3.28 3.22
N HIS A 85 -9.82 4.24 3.28
CA HIS A 85 -10.06 5.63 3.60
C HIS A 85 -9.33 6.51 2.58
N ASP A 86 -9.96 7.62 2.21
CA ASP A 86 -9.31 8.67 1.44
C ASP A 86 -8.45 9.51 2.39
N THR A 87 -7.13 9.31 2.34
CA THR A 87 -6.18 10.06 3.18
C THR A 87 -5.25 10.86 2.29
N GLU A 88 -4.85 12.04 2.78
CA GLU A 88 -3.92 12.91 2.06
C GLU A 88 -2.60 12.20 1.74
N VAL A 89 -2.07 11.42 2.68
CA VAL A 89 -0.84 10.64 2.49
C VAL A 89 -0.97 9.65 1.32
N THR A 90 -2.06 8.91 1.22
CA THR A 90 -2.27 7.97 0.12
C THR A 90 -2.45 8.70 -1.21
N ARG A 91 -3.16 9.83 -1.23
CA ARG A 91 -3.39 10.64 -2.43
C ARG A 91 -2.10 11.25 -2.97
N GLU A 92 -1.30 11.86 -2.10
CA GLU A 92 -0.01 12.44 -2.47
C GLU A 92 0.97 11.36 -2.95
N TRP A 93 1.05 10.24 -2.23
CA TRP A 93 1.88 9.11 -2.67
C TRP A 93 1.46 8.59 -4.03
N TYR A 94 0.14 8.44 -4.27
CA TYR A 94 -0.40 7.98 -5.55
C TYR A 94 0.07 8.88 -6.70
N GLN A 95 -0.06 10.20 -6.54
CA GLN A 95 0.33 11.18 -7.55
C GLN A 95 1.85 11.22 -7.77
N GLN A 96 2.63 11.23 -6.70
CA GLN A 96 4.10 11.35 -6.77
C GLN A 96 4.79 10.09 -7.32
N THR A 97 4.15 8.93 -7.22
CA THR A 97 4.74 7.64 -7.62
C THR A 97 4.01 6.97 -8.77
N HIS A 98 3.17 7.71 -9.49
CA HIS A 98 2.30 7.19 -10.55
C HIS A 98 3.05 6.40 -11.63
N GLU A 99 4.17 6.94 -12.13
CA GLU A 99 5.01 6.27 -13.14
C GLU A 99 5.53 4.92 -12.63
N LYS A 100 6.06 4.89 -11.40
CA LYS A 100 6.60 3.68 -10.79
C LYS A 100 5.51 2.64 -10.52
N GLN A 101 4.29 3.07 -10.17
CA GLN A 101 3.16 2.16 -10.04
C GLN A 101 2.81 1.51 -11.38
N GLN A 102 2.77 2.29 -12.47
CA GLN A 102 2.51 1.75 -13.81
C GLN A 102 3.58 0.74 -14.25
N GLU A 103 4.85 1.07 -14.07
CA GLU A 103 5.98 0.17 -14.38
C GLU A 103 5.89 -1.16 -13.62
N LEU A 104 5.43 -1.12 -12.36
CA LEU A 104 5.33 -2.28 -11.48
C LEU A 104 4.00 -3.04 -11.59
N ASN A 105 3.10 -2.61 -12.48
CA ASN A 105 1.73 -3.13 -12.64
C ASN A 105 0.93 -3.05 -11.32
N ILE A 106 1.05 -1.92 -10.62
CA ILE A 106 0.30 -1.60 -9.41
C ILE A 106 -0.87 -0.70 -9.81
N MET A 107 -2.08 -1.16 -9.52
CA MET A 107 -3.32 -0.40 -9.63
C MET A 107 -3.74 0.08 -8.24
N VAL A 108 -4.16 1.33 -8.11
CA VAL A 108 -4.74 1.84 -6.85
C VAL A 108 -6.22 2.09 -7.09
N LEU A 109 -7.09 1.43 -6.32
CA LEU A 109 -8.52 1.72 -6.35
C LEU A 109 -8.76 3.04 -5.62
N ALA A 110 -9.01 4.12 -6.37
CA ALA A 110 -9.37 5.38 -5.75
C ALA A 110 -10.75 5.24 -5.06
N SER A 111 -10.83 5.58 -3.77
CA SER A 111 -12.09 5.61 -3.03
C SER A 111 -13.03 6.75 -3.47
N SER A 112 -12.53 7.72 -4.24
CA SER A 112 -13.23 8.95 -4.61
C SER A 112 -13.00 9.32 -6.08
N SER A 113 -13.50 8.49 -7.00
CA SER A 113 -13.64 8.92 -8.41
C SER A 113 -14.63 10.08 -8.47
N THR A 114 -14.30 11.15 -9.21
CA THR A 114 -15.21 12.29 -9.45
C THR A 114 -15.47 12.48 -10.94
N VAL A 115 -16.72 12.73 -11.33
CA VAL A 115 -17.13 13.15 -12.67
C VAL A 115 -17.26 14.67 -12.68
N VAL A 116 -16.58 15.32 -13.61
CA VAL A 116 -16.69 16.77 -13.82
C VAL A 116 -17.68 17.05 -14.95
N MET A 117 -18.74 17.81 -14.67
CA MET A 117 -19.73 18.25 -15.65
C MET A 117 -20.01 19.74 -15.47
N GLN A 118 -19.80 20.54 -16.53
CA GLN A 118 -20.23 21.95 -16.62
C GLN A 118 -19.96 22.76 -15.32
N ASP A 119 -18.71 22.75 -14.87
CA ASP A 119 -18.19 23.43 -13.66
C ASP A 119 -18.58 22.81 -12.30
N GLU A 120 -19.31 21.69 -12.29
CA GLU A 120 -19.63 20.92 -11.07
C GLU A 120 -18.88 19.59 -11.03
N SER A 121 -18.44 19.20 -9.83
CA SER A 121 -17.76 17.92 -9.58
C SER A 121 -18.65 17.01 -8.73
N PHE A 122 -18.91 15.80 -9.22
CA PHE A 122 -19.78 14.81 -8.59
C PHE A 122 -18.99 13.55 -8.23
N PRO A 123 -19.23 12.89 -7.09
CA PRO A 123 -18.68 11.56 -6.85
C PRO A 123 -19.23 10.58 -7.91
N ALA A 124 -18.34 9.86 -8.59
CA ALA A 124 -18.69 8.86 -9.60
C ALA A 124 -19.49 7.67 -9.01
N CYS A 125 -19.44 7.47 -7.69
CA CYS A 125 -20.20 6.47 -6.95
C CYS A 125 -21.22 7.11 -5.98
N LYS A 126 -21.93 8.16 -6.39
CA LYS A 126 -23.05 8.70 -5.60
C LYS A 126 -24.24 7.73 -5.66
N ILE A 127 -24.54 7.06 -4.55
CA ILE A 127 -25.80 6.31 -4.37
C ILE A 127 -26.79 7.25 -3.66
N GLU A 128 -27.90 7.57 -4.30
CA GLU A 128 -29.02 8.30 -3.68
C GLU A 128 -30.05 7.29 -3.15
N PHE A 129 -30.53 7.48 -1.92
CA PHE A 129 -31.59 6.69 -1.28
C PHE A 129 -32.87 7.52 -1.14
#